data_AF-R4YU20-F1
#
_entry.id   AF-R4YU20-F1
#
_cell.length_a   1.000
_cell.length_b   1.000
_cell.length_c   1.000
_cell.angle_alpha   90.00
_cell.angle_beta   90.00
_cell.angle_gamma   90.00
#
_symmetry.space_group_name_H-M   'P 1'
#
loop_
_entity.id
_entity.type
_entity.pdbx_description
1 polymer ?
#
loop_
_entity_poly.entity_id
_entity_poly.type
_entity_poly.pdbx_seq_one_letter_code
_entity_poly.pdbx_strand_id
1 'polypeptide(L)'
;MSQLDKASLIQPLVEQMITNEKDVNVWRKELIATGAFSTEQVMALDDASLTLSYRTMLAVQFQGLRVERLLTEIEKHHVAWTIDLDDDFQQGAICY
;
A
#
# COMPACT_ATOMS: atom_id res chain seq x y z
N MET A 1 24.05 -5.18 -6.12
CA MET A 1 22.99 -4.46 -5.38
C MET A 1 21.83 -4.33 -6.33
N SER A 2 20.92 -5.29 -6.28
CA SER A 2 19.74 -5.34 -7.16
C SER A 2 18.94 -4.06 -6.97
N GLN A 3 18.55 -3.41 -8.07
CA GLN A 3 17.57 -2.34 -8.07
C GLN A 3 16.40 -2.83 -7.21
N LEU A 4 16.19 -2.20 -6.05
CA LEU A 4 15.00 -2.49 -5.26
C LEU A 4 13.83 -2.11 -6.17
N ASP A 5 13.11 -3.09 -6.67
CA ASP A 5 12.03 -2.86 -7.60
C ASP A 5 10.98 -2.05 -6.85
N LYS A 6 10.79 -0.79 -7.23
CA LYS A 6 9.92 0.13 -6.48
C LYS A 6 8.50 -0.44 -6.36
N ALA A 7 8.08 -1.24 -7.34
CA ALA A 7 6.84 -2.00 -7.31
C ALA A 7 6.75 -2.99 -6.14
N SER A 8 7.85 -3.67 -5.79
CA SER A 8 7.90 -4.62 -4.68
C SER A 8 7.78 -3.96 -3.31
N LEU A 9 8.05 -2.64 -3.21
CA LEU A 9 7.79 -1.85 -2.01
C LEU A 9 6.38 -1.27 -1.95
N ILE A 10 5.85 -0.83 -3.10
CA ILE A 10 4.54 -0.19 -3.17
C ILE A 10 3.42 -1.18 -2.84
N GLN A 11 3.49 -2.39 -3.40
CA GLN A 11 2.42 -3.37 -3.26
C GLN A 11 2.10 -3.76 -1.80
N PRO A 12 3.08 -4.16 -0.95
CA PRO A 12 2.81 -4.50 0.45
C PRO A 12 2.36 -3.29 1.27
N LEU A 13 2.89 -2.09 0.98
CA LEU A 13 2.46 -0.86 1.64
C LEU A 13 0.98 -0.56 1.36
N VAL A 14 0.57 -0.63 0.10
CA VAL A 14 -0.82 -0.40 -0.31
C VAL A 14 -1.76 -1.43 0.30
N GLU A 15 -1.38 -2.72 0.29
CA GLU A 15 -2.20 -3.78 0.88
C GLU A 15 -2.35 -3.63 2.41
N GLN A 16 -1.28 -3.25 3.10
CA GLN A 16 -1.34 -2.97 4.53
C GLN A 16 -2.27 -1.80 4.84
N MET A 17 -2.19 -0.70 4.08
CA MET A 17 -3.06 0.45 4.28
C MET A 17 -4.53 0.09 4.05
N ILE A 18 -4.86 -0.60 2.96
CA ILE A 18 -6.25 -1.04 2.68
C ILE A 18 -6.76 -1.99 3.77
N THR A 19 -5.92 -2.89 4.27
CA THR A 19 -6.31 -3.89 5.28
C THR A 19 -6.53 -3.26 6.66
N ASN A 20 -5.70 -2.29 7.02
CA ASN A 20 -5.72 -1.65 8.34
C ASN A 20 -6.74 -0.50 8.39
N GLU A 21 -6.89 0.24 7.30
CA GLU A 21 -7.81 1.36 7.19
C GLU A 21 -9.15 0.90 6.64
N LYS A 22 -10.01 0.34 7.50
CA LYS A 22 -11.31 -0.23 7.11
C LYS A 22 -12.44 0.80 6.93
N ASP A 23 -12.17 2.09 7.12
CA ASP A 23 -13.21 3.12 7.03
C ASP A 23 -13.37 3.60 5.58
N VAL A 24 -14.39 3.03 4.93
CA VAL A 24 -14.85 3.36 3.59
C VAL A 24 -15.10 4.87 3.41
N ASN A 25 -15.53 5.58 4.46
CA ASN A 25 -15.77 7.02 4.37
C ASN A 25 -14.48 7.83 4.24
N VAL A 26 -13.38 7.35 4.80
CA VAL A 26 -12.06 7.99 4.65
C VAL A 26 -11.61 7.86 3.20
N TRP A 27 -11.72 6.67 2.61
CA TRP A 27 -11.38 6.43 1.20
C TRP A 27 -12.19 7.32 0.27
N ARG A 28 -13.50 7.44 0.51
CA ARG A 28 -14.39 8.34 -0.25
C ARG A 28 -13.93 9.79 -0.17
N LYS A 29 -13.58 10.27 1.03
CA LYS A 29 -13.09 11.64 1.22
C LYS A 29 -11.77 11.88 0.50
N GLU A 30 -10.83 10.93 0.56
CA GLU A 30 -9.54 11.08 -0.12
C GLU A 30 -9.68 11.06 -1.66
N LEU A 31 -10.56 10.23 -2.21
CA LEU A 31 -10.85 10.20 -3.65
C LEU A 31 -11.46 11.51 -4.14
N ILE A 32 -12.27 12.18 -3.32
CA ILE A 32 -12.80 13.52 -3.62
C ILE A 32 -11.71 14.59 -3.46
N ALA A 33 -10.90 14.51 -2.39
CA ALA A 33 -9.87 15.50 -2.09
C ALA A 33 -8.75 15.51 -3.15
N THR A 34 -8.45 14.37 -3.76
CA THR A 34 -7.51 14.26 -4.88
C THR A 34 -8.08 14.79 -6.19
N GLY A 35 -9.39 15.09 -6.25
CA GLY A 35 -10.08 15.52 -7.46
C GLY A 35 -10.30 14.40 -8.49
N ALA A 36 -10.03 13.14 -8.12
CA ALA A 36 -10.20 11.99 -9.00
C ALA A 36 -11.68 11.69 -9.29
N PHE A 37 -12.57 12.02 -8.34
CA PHE A 37 -14.00 11.81 -8.46
C PHE A 37 -14.79 12.98 -7.85
N SER A 38 -16.01 13.20 -8.37
CA SER A 38 -16.99 14.07 -7.71
C SER A 38 -17.72 13.35 -6.58
N THR A 39 -18.32 14.10 -5.65
CA THR A 39 -19.09 13.52 -4.53
C THR A 39 -20.18 12.57 -4.99
N GLU A 40 -20.87 12.90 -6.09
CA GLU A 40 -21.93 12.05 -6.66
C GLU A 40 -21.36 10.76 -7.25
N GLN A 41 -20.23 10.84 -7.94
CA GLN A 41 -19.56 9.68 -8.52
C GLN A 41 -19.08 8.71 -7.44
N VAL A 42 -18.47 9.23 -6.36
CA VAL A 42 -17.99 8.40 -5.26
C VAL A 42 -19.14 7.70 -4.51
N MET A 43 -20.31 8.35 -4.42
CA MET A 43 -21.52 7.77 -3.82
C MET A 43 -22.15 6.69 -4.71
N ALA A 44 -21.95 6.76 -6.03
CA ALA A 44 -22.46 5.79 -6.98
C ALA A 44 -21.57 4.53 -7.14
N LEU A 45 -20.35 4.55 -6.59
CA LEU A 45 -19.44 3.40 -6.63
C LEU A 45 -19.88 2.31 -5.64
N ASP A 46 -19.88 1.07 -6.13
CA ASP A 46 -19.96 -0.11 -5.29
C ASP A 46 -18.65 -0.34 -4.51
N ASP A 47 -18.71 -1.12 -3.44
CA ASP A 47 -17.57 -1.32 -2.52
C ASP A 47 -16.34 -1.92 -3.22
N ALA A 48 -16.53 -2.78 -4.23
CA ALA A 48 -15.42 -3.36 -4.97
C ALA A 48 -14.73 -2.31 -5.86
N SER A 49 -15.51 -1.52 -6.59
CA SER A 49 -14.98 -0.42 -7.41
C SER A 49 -14.32 0.67 -6.57
N LEU A 50 -14.87 0.96 -5.38
CA LEU A 50 -14.30 1.92 -4.46
C LEU A 50 -12.94 1.45 -3.91
N THR A 51 -12.86 0.18 -3.49
CA THR A 51 -11.61 -0.43 -3.02
C THR A 51 -10.54 -0.42 -4.11
N LEU A 52 -10.92 -0.77 -5.35
CA LEU A 52 -10.00 -0.76 -6.49
C LEU A 52 -9.52 0.66 -6.83
N SER A 53 -10.42 1.64 -6.81
CA SER A 53 -10.11 3.05 -7.06
C SER A 53 -9.13 3.59 -6.02
N TYR A 54 -9.40 3.29 -4.75
CA TYR A 54 -8.53 3.68 -3.63
C TYR A 54 -7.15 3.02 -3.73
N ARG A 55 -7.09 1.71 -4.01
CA ARG A 55 -5.85 0.97 -4.27
C ARG A 55 -5.02 1.60 -5.38
N THR A 56 -5.67 1.95 -6.48
CA THR A 56 -5.03 2.53 -7.67
C THR A 56 -4.50 3.93 -7.36
N MET A 57 -5.28 4.75 -6.66
CA MET A 57 -4.86 6.09 -6.22
C MET A 57 -3.59 6.02 -5.37
N LEU A 58 -3.55 5.15 -4.35
CA LEU A 58 -2.37 4.97 -3.50
C LEU A 58 -1.16 4.49 -4.31
N ALA A 59 -1.34 3.50 -5.19
CA ALA A 59 -0.26 3.00 -6.03
C ALA A 59 0.37 4.10 -6.90
N VAL A 60 -0.45 4.96 -7.52
CA VAL A 60 0.03 6.08 -8.34
C VAL A 60 0.74 7.14 -7.48
N GLN A 61 0.21 7.47 -6.31
CA GLN A 61 0.86 8.40 -5.38
C GLN A 61 2.25 7.91 -4.96
N PHE A 62 2.35 6.64 -4.55
CA PHE A 62 3.62 6.03 -4.14
C PHE A 62 4.59 5.82 -5.31
N GLN A 63 4.08 5.59 -6.53
CA GLN A 63 4.90 5.55 -7.74
C GLN A 63 5.54 6.92 -8.04
N GLY A 64 4.90 8.04 -7.66
CA GLY A 64 5.47 9.38 -7.79
C GLY A 64 6.56 9.72 -6.76
N LEU A 65 6.61 9.02 -5.61
CA LEU A 65 7.51 9.33 -4.50
C LEU A 65 8.93 8.78 -4.70
N ARG A 66 9.96 9.39 -4.11
CA ARG A 66 11.30 8.82 -4.08
C ARG A 66 11.35 7.60 -3.15
N VAL A 67 12.27 6.67 -3.42
CA VAL A 67 12.43 5.45 -2.61
C VAL A 67 12.63 5.77 -1.12
N GLU A 68 13.41 6.80 -0.79
CA GLU A 68 13.65 7.21 0.61
C GLU A 68 12.35 7.61 1.32
N ARG A 69 11.48 8.37 0.64
CA ARG A 69 10.17 8.76 1.18
C ARG A 69 9.23 7.58 1.33
N LEU A 70 9.32 6.63 0.39
CA LEU A 70 8.52 5.42 0.43
C LEU A 70 8.91 4.53 1.63
N LEU A 71 10.20 4.43 1.93
CA LEU A 71 10.70 3.75 3.14
C LEU A 71 10.20 4.43 4.42
N THR A 72 10.16 5.77 4.47
CA THR A 72 9.58 6.48 5.62
C THR A 72 8.10 6.17 5.82
N GLU A 73 7.30 6.10 4.75
CA GLU A 73 5.89 5.72 4.86
C GLU A 73 5.72 4.25 5.28
N ILE A 74 6.59 3.35 4.80
CA ILE A 74 6.64 1.95 5.25
C ILE A 74 6.88 1.84 6.75
N GLU A 75 7.86 2.57 7.29
CA GLU A 75 8.15 2.59 8.72
C GLU A 75 6.96 3.13 9.53
N LYS A 76 6.36 4.23 9.06
CA LYS A 76 5.20 4.86 9.72
C LYS A 76 3.98 3.94 9.77
N HIS A 77 3.70 3.25 8.67
CA HIS A 77 2.56 2.33 8.56
C HIS A 77 2.85 0.93 9.12
N HIS A 78 4.06 0.69 9.67
CA HIS A 78 4.48 -0.59 10.26
C HIS A 78 4.16 -1.77 9.33
N VAL A 79 4.48 -1.63 8.05
CA VAL A 79 4.22 -2.68 7.06
C VAL A 79 5.03 -3.91 7.45
N ALA A 80 4.34 -5.01 7.75
CA ALA A 80 5.00 -6.27 8.07
C ALA A 80 5.62 -6.85 6.80
N TRP A 81 6.94 -6.91 6.76
CA TRP A 81 7.68 -7.56 5.67
C TRP A 81 7.79 -9.04 5.97
N THR A 82 7.12 -9.87 5.19
CA THR A 82 7.42 -11.30 5.16
C THR A 82 8.73 -11.46 4.41
N ILE A 83 9.82 -11.61 5.15
CA ILE A 83 11.10 -12.03 4.55
C ILE A 83 10.91 -13.52 4.25
N ASP A 84 10.65 -13.83 2.99
CA ASP A 84 10.70 -15.20 2.51
C ASP A 84 12.19 -15.58 2.43
N LEU A 85 12.70 -16.11 3.54
CA LEU A 85 14.03 -16.70 3.59
C LEU A 85 13.91 -18.03 2.85
N ASP A 86 14.52 -18.11 1.66
CA ASP A 86 14.73 -19.38 0.94
C ASP A 86 15.19 -20.47 1.93
N ASP A 87 14.74 -21.72 1.70
CA ASP A 87 14.91 -22.86 2.62
C ASP A 87 16.36 -23.09 3.11
N ASP A 88 17.37 -22.61 2.37
CA ASP A 88 18.78 -22.65 2.77
C ASP A 88 19.10 -21.79 4.01
N PHE A 89 18.29 -20.78 4.33
CA PHE A 89 18.52 -19.89 5.48
C PHE A 89 17.69 -20.24 6.71
N GLN A 90 16.69 -21.13 6.61
CA GLN A 90 15.91 -21.58 7.76
C GLN A 90 16.72 -22.42 8.76
N GLN A 91 17.87 -22.99 8.33
CA GLN A 91 18.73 -23.78 9.22
C GLN A 91 19.63 -22.95 10.15
N GLY A 92 19.66 -21.62 10.01
CA GLY A 92 20.47 -20.74 10.86
C GLY A 92 19.78 -20.22 12.13
N ALA A 93 18.45 -20.36 12.24
CA ALA A 93 17.68 -19.71 13.31
C ALA A 93 17.52 -20.55 14.59
N ILE A 94 18.10 -21.75 14.66
CA ILE A 94 18.15 -22.57 15.88
C ILE A 94 19.60 -22.64 16.36
N CYS A 95 20.10 -21.57 16.96
CA CYS A 95 21.29 -21.61 17.80
C CYS A 95 21.19 -20.54 18.89
N TYR A 96 21.21 -21.04 20.13
CA TYR A 96 21.24 -20.39 21.45
C TYR A 96 19.90 -20.06 22.11
#